data_AF-A0A7W7W3U0-F1
#
_entry.id   AF-A0A7W7W3U0-F1
#
_cell.length_a   1.000
_cell.length_b   1.000
_cell.length_c   1.000
_cell.angle_alpha   90.00
_cell.angle_beta   90.00
_cell.angle_gamma   90.00
#
_symmetry.space_group_name_H-M   'P 1'
#
loop_
_entity.id
_entity.type
_entity.pdbx_description
1 polymer ?
#
loop_
_entity_poly.entity_id
_entity_poly.type
_entity_poly.pdbx_seq_one_letter_code
_entity_poly.pdbx_strand_id
1 'polypeptide(L)'
;MAAEWSAFLTDVQADRVDTTVQMWVCAHGDLHWNNVTAPGCVLLDWEGWGMAPLGYDAATLYCHSLLVPDVAARVREEFTDVLDTPDGVRSQLLVIARMLQRSVHGDYPALVALLHRLADDLLTRR
;
A
#
# COMPACT_ATOMS: atom_id res chain seq x y z
N MET A 1 3.49 -15.07 6.91
CA MET A 1 4.17 -13.99 6.16
C MET A 1 4.70 -14.44 4.82
N ALA A 2 5.90 -15.00 4.60
CA ALA A 2 6.44 -15.28 3.25
C ALA A 2 5.61 -16.27 2.37
N ALA A 3 4.94 -17.25 2.99
CA ALA A 3 4.16 -18.26 2.27
C ALA A 3 2.81 -17.76 1.72
N GLU A 4 2.26 -16.68 2.28
CA GLU A 4 0.99 -16.10 1.85
C GLU A 4 1.14 -15.22 0.59
N TRP A 5 2.37 -14.82 0.25
CA TRP A 5 2.69 -14.01 -0.94
C TRP A 5 2.49 -14.76 -2.25
N SER A 6 2.77 -16.07 -2.28
CA SER A 6 2.65 -16.88 -3.50
C SER A 6 1.19 -17.12 -3.91
N ALA A 7 0.28 -17.26 -2.95
CA ALA A 7 -1.10 -17.64 -3.23
C ALA A 7 -1.93 -16.51 -3.86
N PHE A 8 -1.72 -15.25 -3.44
CA PHE A 8 -2.47 -14.10 -3.98
C PHE A 8 -1.98 -13.66 -5.37
N LEU A 9 -0.68 -13.76 -5.61
CA LEU A 9 -0.06 -13.42 -6.90
C LEU A 9 -0.54 -14.35 -8.04
N THR A 10 -0.92 -15.58 -7.72
CA THR A 10 -1.37 -16.54 -8.75
C THR A 10 -2.69 -16.12 -9.42
N ASP A 11 -3.53 -15.29 -8.78
CA ASP A 11 -4.85 -14.88 -9.30
C ASP A 11 -4.82 -13.51 -10.03
N VAL A 12 -3.76 -12.72 -9.84
CA VAL A 12 -3.59 -11.40 -10.47
C VAL A 12 -2.30 -11.36 -11.27
N GLN A 13 -2.30 -11.88 -12.50
CA GLN A 13 -1.25 -11.68 -13.52
C GLN A 13 0.20 -11.60 -12.99
N ALA A 14 0.61 -12.41 -12.01
CA ALA A 14 1.91 -12.24 -11.36
C ALA A 14 3.11 -12.45 -12.28
N ASP A 15 2.90 -13.12 -13.41
CA ASP A 15 3.92 -13.28 -14.45
C ASP A 15 4.37 -11.97 -15.10
N ARG A 16 3.71 -10.83 -14.80
CA ARG A 16 4.02 -9.50 -15.37
C ARG A 16 4.79 -8.55 -14.45
N VAL A 17 4.98 -8.88 -13.18
CA VAL A 17 5.62 -7.98 -12.21
C VAL A 17 6.77 -8.68 -11.52
N ASP A 18 7.98 -8.11 -11.62
CA ASP A 18 9.09 -8.53 -10.78
C ASP A 18 8.79 -8.17 -9.32
N THR A 19 8.52 -9.20 -8.50
CA THR A 19 8.18 -9.06 -7.08
C THR A 19 9.41 -9.02 -6.17
N THR A 20 10.63 -8.95 -6.73
CA THR A 20 11.87 -9.00 -5.94
C THR A 20 12.13 -7.65 -5.25
N VAL A 21 11.85 -7.59 -3.96
CA VAL A 21 12.12 -6.41 -3.11
C VAL A 21 13.63 -6.24 -2.88
N GLN A 22 14.17 -5.07 -3.19
CA GLN A 22 15.60 -4.78 -3.02
C GLN A 22 15.92 -4.13 -1.68
N MET A 23 15.05 -3.25 -1.21
CA MET A 23 15.22 -2.48 0.02
C MET A 23 14.12 -2.80 1.03
N TRP A 24 14.56 -3.32 2.17
CA TRP A 24 13.74 -3.53 3.34
C TRP A 24 14.04 -2.46 4.38
N VAL A 25 13.00 -1.85 4.93
CA VAL A 25 13.09 -0.80 5.96
C VAL A 25 12.19 -1.15 7.14
N CYS A 26 12.47 -0.53 8.28
CA CYS A 26 11.57 -0.59 9.42
C CYS A 26 10.28 0.18 9.09
N ALA A 27 9.13 -0.42 9.40
CA ALA A 27 7.81 0.11 9.12
C ALA A 27 6.87 -0.08 10.32
N HIS A 28 5.87 0.79 10.41
CA HIS A 28 4.72 0.67 11.30
C HIS A 28 3.89 -0.57 10.98
N GLY A 29 3.71 -0.88 9.69
CA GLY A 29 3.03 -2.10 9.21
C GLY A 29 1.51 -1.97 9.05
N ASP A 30 0.92 -0.93 9.64
CA ASP A 30 -0.51 -0.57 9.49
C ASP A 30 -0.75 0.96 9.56
N LEU A 31 0.02 1.74 8.79
CA LEU A 31 -0.06 3.21 8.83
C LEU A 31 -1.26 3.74 8.03
N HIS A 32 -2.38 3.95 8.71
CA HIS A 32 -3.57 4.62 8.17
C HIS A 32 -4.11 5.71 9.10
N TRP A 33 -5.04 6.54 8.63
CA TRP A 33 -5.51 7.74 9.35
C TRP A 33 -6.05 7.49 10.77
N ASN A 34 -6.62 6.32 11.06
CA ASN A 34 -7.07 5.99 12.44
C ASN A 34 -5.90 5.80 13.43
N ASN A 35 -4.69 5.54 12.92
CA ASN A 35 -3.47 5.33 13.70
C ASN A 35 -2.60 6.60 13.77
N VAL A 36 -3.08 7.73 13.25
CA VAL A 36 -2.38 9.02 13.27
C VAL A 36 -3.21 10.03 14.05
N THR A 37 -2.63 10.62 15.09
CA THR A 37 -3.32 11.64 15.91
C THR A 37 -2.98 13.06 15.49
N ALA A 38 -3.90 13.99 15.71
CA ALA A 38 -3.67 15.43 15.56
C ALA A 38 -3.94 16.17 16.89
N PRO A 39 -3.25 17.29 17.17
CA PRO A 39 -2.24 17.96 16.35
C PRO A 39 -0.81 17.39 16.52
N GLY A 40 -0.58 16.48 17.47
CA GLY A 40 0.76 16.03 17.86
C GLY A 40 1.44 15.01 16.93
N CYS A 41 0.75 14.47 15.92
CA CYS A 41 1.24 13.43 15.01
C CYS A 41 1.85 12.23 15.78
N VAL A 42 1.13 11.72 16.77
CA VAL A 42 1.52 10.47 17.47
C VAL A 42 0.94 9.30 16.69
N LEU A 43 1.79 8.31 16.41
CA LEU A 43 1.43 7.03 15.80
C LEU A 43 0.98 6.04 16.88
N LEU A 44 -0.18 5.44 16.67
CA LEU A 44 -0.79 4.43 17.53
C LEU A 44 -0.72 3.06 16.88
N ASP A 45 -0.90 2.01 17.68
CA ASP A 45 -1.12 0.64 17.20
C ASP A 45 0.08 -0.01 16.49
N TRP A 46 1.20 -0.11 17.22
CA TRP A 46 2.47 -0.66 16.75
C TRP A 46 2.52 -2.20 16.64
N GLU A 47 1.38 -2.90 16.67
CA GLU A 47 1.37 -4.37 16.63
C GLU A 47 1.86 -4.95 15.28
N GLY A 48 1.74 -4.16 14.20
CA GLY A 48 2.25 -4.49 12.87
C GLY A 48 3.75 -4.19 12.66
N TRP A 49 4.44 -3.65 13.67
CA TRP A 49 5.80 -3.16 13.53
C TRP A 49 6.78 -4.25 13.07
N GLY A 50 7.61 -3.92 12.07
CA GLY A 50 8.59 -4.85 11.55
C GLY A 50 9.31 -4.35 10.31
N MET A 51 9.88 -5.29 9.55
CA MET A 51 10.53 -4.99 8.26
C MET A 51 9.51 -5.10 7.13
N ALA A 52 9.44 -4.07 6.28
CA ALA A 52 8.63 -4.06 5.08
C ALA A 52 9.42 -3.47 3.90
N PRO A 53 8.97 -3.67 2.64
CA PRO A 53 9.57 -3.01 1.49
C PRO A 53 9.53 -1.49 1.63
N LEU A 54 10.51 -0.79 1.07
CA LEU A 54 10.52 0.67 1.04
C LEU A 54 9.17 1.22 0.52
N GLY A 55 8.62 2.20 1.22
CA GLY A 55 7.36 2.84 0.85
C GLY A 55 6.09 2.12 1.32
N TYR A 56 6.18 1.00 2.06
CA TYR A 56 5.00 0.25 2.53
C TYR A 56 4.01 1.10 3.36
N ASP A 57 4.51 1.84 4.36
CA ASP A 57 3.65 2.69 5.20
C ASP A 57 3.06 3.86 4.40
N ALA A 58 3.86 4.49 3.53
CA ALA A 58 3.39 5.55 2.64
C ALA A 58 2.31 5.05 1.67
N ALA A 59 2.48 3.84 1.13
CA ALA A 59 1.51 3.19 0.26
C ALA A 59 0.22 2.86 1.00
N THR A 60 0.30 2.41 2.25
CA THR A 60 -0.86 2.15 3.12
C THR A 60 -1.65 3.45 3.33
N LEU A 61 -0.97 4.51 3.77
CA LEU A 61 -1.59 5.82 3.98
C LEU A 61 -2.20 6.38 2.69
N TYR A 62 -1.52 6.24 1.56
CA TYR A 62 -2.00 6.69 0.25
C TYR A 62 -3.26 5.95 -0.18
N CYS A 63 -3.28 4.61 -0.10
CA CYS A 63 -4.45 3.81 -0.48
C CYS A 63 -5.67 4.13 0.40
N HIS A 64 -5.45 4.34 1.71
CA HIS A 64 -6.50 4.78 2.63
C HIS A 64 -6.98 6.22 2.42
N SER A 65 -6.29 7.00 1.57
CA SER A 65 -6.64 8.39 1.26
C SER A 65 -7.46 8.52 -0.03
N LEU A 66 -7.57 7.48 -0.87
CA LEU A 66 -8.09 7.59 -2.24
C LEU A 66 -9.56 8.07 -2.34
N LEU A 67 -10.34 7.98 -1.27
CA LEU A 67 -11.72 8.53 -1.24
C LEU A 67 -11.77 10.06 -1.10
N VAL A 68 -10.65 10.69 -0.71
CA VAL A 68 -10.53 12.14 -0.56
C VAL A 68 -9.41 12.61 -1.50
N PRO A 69 -9.74 13.00 -2.75
CA PRO A 69 -8.74 13.27 -3.79
C PRO A 69 -7.65 14.27 -3.39
N ASP A 70 -8.03 15.35 -2.70
CA ASP A 70 -7.08 16.38 -2.27
C ASP A 70 -6.06 15.84 -1.24
N VAL A 71 -6.52 14.97 -0.33
CA VAL A 71 -5.65 14.32 0.66
C VAL A 71 -4.77 13.28 -0.03
N ALA A 72 -5.34 12.46 -0.93
CA ALA A 72 -4.56 11.49 -1.70
C ALA A 72 -3.46 12.16 -2.53
N ALA A 73 -3.77 13.28 -3.19
CA ALA A 73 -2.81 14.06 -3.95
C ALA A 73 -1.68 14.59 -3.06
N ARG A 74 -2.02 15.10 -1.86
CA ARG A 74 -1.01 15.58 -0.91
C ARG A 74 -0.12 14.45 -0.40
N VAL A 75 -0.69 13.31 -0.01
CA VAL A 75 0.09 12.13 0.43
C VAL A 75 1.02 11.66 -0.69
N ARG A 76 0.53 11.59 -1.93
CA ARG A 76 1.37 11.21 -3.08
C ARG A 76 2.52 12.20 -3.28
N GLU A 77 2.24 13.50 -3.23
CA GLU A 77 3.26 14.56 -3.38
C GLU A 77 4.35 14.42 -2.31
N GLU A 78 3.97 14.36 -1.04
CA GLU A 78 4.90 14.31 0.10
C GLU A 78 5.77 13.05 0.13
N PHE A 79 5.25 11.93 -0.36
CA PHE A 79 5.96 10.65 -0.39
C PHE A 79 6.41 10.23 -1.80
N THR A 80 6.51 11.18 -2.74
CA THR A 80 6.91 10.89 -4.13
C THR A 80 8.27 10.19 -4.18
N ASP A 81 9.21 10.62 -3.34
CA ASP A 81 10.59 10.12 -3.27
C ASP A 81 10.68 8.63 -2.90
N VAL A 82 9.71 8.10 -2.16
CA VAL A 82 9.62 6.67 -1.83
C VAL A 82 8.63 5.91 -2.69
N LEU A 83 7.48 6.51 -3.04
CA LEU A 83 6.40 5.86 -3.80
C LEU A 83 6.75 5.63 -5.28
N ASP A 84 7.57 6.50 -5.88
CA ASP A 84 7.95 6.38 -7.29
C ASP A 84 9.22 5.54 -7.51
N THR A 85 9.75 4.93 -6.45
CA THR A 85 10.83 3.94 -6.55
C THR A 85 10.30 2.56 -6.96
N PRO A 86 11.14 1.65 -7.50
CA PRO A 86 10.70 0.28 -7.81
C PRO A 86 10.09 -0.46 -6.60
N ASP A 87 10.69 -0.34 -5.42
CA ASP A 87 10.14 -0.95 -4.20
C ASP A 87 8.91 -0.22 -3.68
N GLY A 88 8.80 1.10 -3.90
CA GLY A 88 7.59 1.88 -3.63
C GLY A 88 6.41 1.45 -4.49
N VAL A 89 6.62 1.17 -5.77
CA VAL A 89 5.60 0.60 -6.68
C VAL A 89 5.20 -0.80 -6.21
N ARG A 90 6.16 -1.66 -5.85
CA ARG A 90 5.87 -2.99 -5.28
C ARG A 90 5.09 -2.89 -3.97
N SER A 91 5.43 -1.94 -3.09
CA SER A 91 4.71 -1.63 -1.86
C SER A 91 3.26 -1.24 -2.12
N GLN A 92 3.01 -0.37 -3.10
CA GLN A 92 1.64 0.00 -3.50
C GLN A 92 0.84 -1.20 -3.98
N LEU A 93 1.41 -2.01 -4.88
CA LEU A 93 0.75 -3.23 -5.36
C LEU A 93 0.45 -4.23 -4.23
N LEU A 94 1.38 -4.39 -3.29
CA LEU A 94 1.19 -5.23 -2.11
C LEU A 94 0.07 -4.72 -1.20
N VAL A 95 0.01 -3.42 -0.93
CA VAL A 95 -1.04 -2.82 -0.10
C VAL A 95 -2.40 -2.97 -0.79
N ILE A 96 -2.47 -2.68 -2.10
CA ILE A 96 -3.68 -2.86 -2.91
C ILE A 96 -4.17 -4.30 -2.82
N ALA A 97 -3.27 -5.27 -3.02
CA ALA A 97 -3.53 -6.69 -2.88
C ALA A 97 -4.17 -7.04 -1.52
N ARG A 98 -3.54 -6.59 -0.42
CA ARG A 98 -4.04 -6.83 0.95
C ARG A 98 -5.41 -6.20 1.18
N MET A 99 -5.62 -4.97 0.73
CA MET A 99 -6.90 -4.28 0.90
C MET A 99 -8.02 -4.93 0.07
N LEU A 100 -7.72 -5.37 -1.16
CA LEU A 100 -8.67 -6.11 -1.99
C LEU A 100 -8.99 -7.48 -1.38
N GLN A 101 -8.02 -8.18 -0.78
CA GLN A 101 -8.29 -9.43 -0.07
C GLN A 101 -9.22 -9.22 1.13
N ARG A 102 -9.03 -8.12 1.88
CA ARG A 102 -9.92 -7.76 2.99
C ARG A 102 -11.32 -7.38 2.49
N SER A 103 -11.44 -6.75 1.32
CA SER A 103 -12.74 -6.35 0.78
C SER A 103 -13.64 -7.51 0.38
N VAL A 104 -13.09 -8.69 0.10
CA VAL A 104 -13.85 -9.95 -0.06
C VAL A 104 -14.69 -10.24 1.19
N HIS A 105 -14.25 -9.79 2.37
CA HIS A 105 -14.93 -9.96 3.66
C HIS A 105 -15.76 -8.74 4.07
N GLY A 106 -15.92 -7.74 3.20
CA GLY A 106 -16.76 -6.56 3.42
C GLY A 106 -16.02 -5.30 3.85
N ASP A 107 -14.69 -5.34 4.02
CA ASP A 107 -13.90 -4.16 4.34
C ASP A 107 -13.76 -3.22 3.12
N TYR A 108 -13.72 -1.90 3.36
CA TYR A 108 -13.37 -0.90 2.33
C TYR A 108 -14.15 -0.97 1.00
N PRO A 109 -15.48 -1.23 0.97
CA PRO A 109 -16.20 -1.48 -0.29
C PRO A 109 -16.12 -0.30 -1.26
N ALA A 110 -16.07 0.93 -0.75
CA ALA A 110 -15.95 2.14 -1.57
C ALA A 110 -14.57 2.32 -2.23
N LEU A 111 -13.53 1.64 -1.73
CA LEU A 111 -12.16 1.75 -2.26
C LEU A 111 -11.87 0.76 -3.40
N VAL A 112 -12.65 -0.32 -3.55
CA VAL A 112 -12.35 -1.43 -4.48
C VAL A 112 -12.09 -0.93 -5.92
N ALA A 113 -12.98 -0.11 -6.47
CA ALA A 113 -12.83 0.42 -7.83
C ALA A 113 -11.67 1.42 -7.98
N LEU A 114 -11.27 2.11 -6.90
CA LEU A 114 -10.12 3.00 -6.89
C LEU A 114 -8.81 2.20 -6.85
N LEU A 115 -8.77 1.16 -6.01
CA LEU A 115 -7.63 0.27 -5.86
C LEU A 115 -7.30 -0.49 -7.16
N HIS A 116 -8.32 -1.01 -7.86
CA HIS A 116 -8.12 -1.63 -9.18
C HIS A 116 -7.54 -0.65 -10.20
N ARG A 117 -8.10 0.57 -10.30
CA ARG A 117 -7.58 1.59 -11.22
C ARG A 117 -6.14 1.98 -10.92
N LEU A 118 -5.79 2.10 -9.64
CA LEU A 118 -4.43 2.40 -9.23
C LEU A 118 -3.48 1.25 -9.59
N ALA A 119 -3.89 -0.01 -9.37
CA ALA A 119 -3.10 -1.16 -9.79
C ALA A 119 -2.88 -1.18 -11.31
N ASP A 120 -3.92 -0.96 -12.12
CA ASP A 120 -3.81 -0.93 -13.58
C ASP A 120 -2.83 0.16 -14.07
N ASP A 121 -2.89 1.35 -13.47
CA ASP A 121 -1.96 2.44 -13.75
C ASP A 121 -0.51 2.06 -13.37
N LEU A 122 -0.29 1.49 -12.19
CA LEU A 122 1.03 1.03 -11.76
C LEU A 122 1.60 -0.08 -12.65
N LEU A 123 0.75 -0.98 -13.16
CA LEU A 123 1.16 -2.09 -14.03
C LEU A 123 1.42 -1.67 -15.48
N THR A 124 0.95 -0.50 -15.89
CA THR A 124 1.12 0.03 -17.25
C THR A 124 2.26 1.05 -17.36
N ARG A 125 2.69 1.63 -16.24
CA ARG A 125 3.91 2.44 -16.15
C ARG A 125 5.13 1.54 -16.42
N ARG A 126 5.71 1.69 -17.61
CA ARG A 126 6.99 1.10 -18.02
C ARG A 126 8.16 1.96 -17.61
#